data_AF-A0A6I2FSG0-F1
#
_entry.id   AF-A0A6I2FSG0-F1
#
_cell.length_a   1.000
_cell.length_b   1.000
_cell.length_c   1.000
_cell.angle_alpha   90.00
_cell.angle_beta   90.00
_cell.angle_gamma   90.00
#
_symmetry.space_group_name_H-M   'P 1'
#
loop_
_entity.id
_entity.type
_entity.pdbx_description
1 polymer ?
#
loop_
_entity_poly.entity_id
_entity_poly.type
_entity_poly.pdbx_seq_one_letter_code
_entity_poly.pdbx_strand_id
1 'polypeptide(L)'
;MGRTLGIVALLAVSLAVAACAADPAPPHKLSPSESAEGVAPAALPAELVGKTVQLTYDSGSGGTATFGGDGRTLTYVAADTGRKTTSPVAVEAVAPGIFLVTWTDDATGSVISQVQDYRTGKVRGTWSRPDEPNASMTIETRSGSVHLTD
;
A
#
# COMPACT_ATOMS: atom_id res chain seq x y z
N MET A 1 -28.49 -50.20 -66.92
CA MET A 1 -28.55 -49.89 -65.47
C MET A 1 -27.13 -49.65 -64.98
N GLY A 2 -26.64 -48.42 -65.08
CA GLY A 2 -25.30 -48.03 -64.66
C GLY A 2 -25.35 -47.31 -63.31
N ARG A 3 -24.54 -47.77 -62.35
CA ARG A 3 -24.44 -47.23 -61.00
C ARG A 3 -23.34 -46.17 -61.01
N THR A 4 -23.69 -44.92 -60.72
CA THR A 4 -22.73 -43.80 -60.62
C THR A 4 -22.45 -43.54 -59.14
N LEU A 5 -21.19 -43.60 -58.74
CA LEU A 5 -20.70 -43.28 -57.40
C LEU A 5 -19.52 -42.32 -57.52
N GLY A 6 -19.54 -41.29 -56.66
CA GLY A 6 -18.36 -40.52 -56.25
C GLY A 6 -18.07 -39.29 -57.11
N ILE A 7 -17.70 -38.12 -56.58
CA ILE A 7 -17.16 -37.73 -55.27
C ILE A 7 -17.56 -36.25 -55.06
N VAL A 8 -18.00 -35.89 -53.85
CA VAL A 8 -18.20 -34.51 -53.39
C VAL A 8 -16.84 -33.91 -53.07
N ALA A 9 -16.44 -32.84 -53.75
CA ALA A 9 -15.27 -32.04 -53.40
C ALA A 9 -15.74 -30.75 -52.68
N LEU A 10 -15.56 -30.72 -51.36
CA LEU A 10 -15.62 -29.48 -50.57
C LEU A 10 -14.44 -28.59 -50.97
N LEU A 11 -14.71 -27.40 -51.51
CA LEU A 11 -13.72 -26.33 -51.62
C LEU A 11 -13.93 -25.35 -50.48
N ALA A 12 -12.98 -25.36 -49.55
CA ALA A 12 -12.90 -24.46 -48.42
C ALA A 12 -12.59 -23.03 -48.88
N VAL A 13 -13.35 -22.06 -48.37
CA VAL A 13 -13.12 -20.63 -48.58
C VAL A 13 -12.05 -20.17 -47.58
N SER A 14 -10.88 -19.76 -48.09
CA SER A 14 -9.82 -19.14 -47.29
C SER A 14 -10.12 -17.64 -47.10
N LEU A 15 -10.52 -17.24 -45.89
CA LEU A 15 -10.51 -15.84 -45.47
C LEU A 15 -9.06 -15.42 -45.18
N ALA A 16 -8.49 -14.60 -46.05
CA ALA A 16 -7.24 -13.88 -45.75
C ALA A 16 -7.56 -12.74 -44.76
N VAL A 17 -7.27 -12.96 -43.47
CA VAL A 17 -7.27 -11.89 -42.48
C VAL A 17 -6.02 -11.05 -42.71
N ALA A 18 -6.22 -9.81 -43.17
CA ALA A 18 -5.17 -8.80 -43.15
C ALA A 18 -4.82 -8.51 -41.69
N ALA A 19 -3.71 -9.07 -41.22
CA ALA A 19 -3.13 -8.70 -39.94
C ALA A 19 -2.56 -7.29 -40.06
N CYS A 20 -3.28 -6.28 -39.57
CA CYS A 20 -2.69 -5.01 -39.20
C CYS A 20 -1.69 -5.29 -38.07
N ALA A 21 -0.41 -5.43 -38.42
CA ALA A 21 0.66 -5.31 -37.45
C ALA A 21 0.62 -3.88 -36.93
N ALA A 22 0.02 -3.68 -35.75
CA ALA A 22 0.16 -2.43 -35.02
C ALA A 22 1.64 -2.26 -34.67
N ASP A 23 2.24 -1.20 -35.20
CA ASP A 23 3.59 -0.75 -34.87
C ASP A 23 3.68 -0.59 -33.33
N PRO A 24 4.61 -1.25 -32.62
CA PRO A 24 4.74 -1.04 -31.18
C PRO A 24 5.13 0.42 -30.93
N ALA A 25 4.34 1.10 -30.10
CA ALA A 25 4.63 2.47 -29.71
C ALA A 25 6.09 2.58 -29.22
N PRO A 26 6.85 3.59 -29.67
CA PRO A 26 8.23 3.75 -29.24
C PRO A 26 8.27 3.86 -27.70
N PRO A 27 9.27 3.24 -27.04
CA PRO A 27 9.37 3.26 -25.59
C PRO A 27 9.40 4.72 -25.12
N HIS A 28 8.42 5.09 -24.29
CA HIS A 28 8.40 6.37 -23.61
C HIS A 28 9.67 6.46 -22.74
N LYS A 29 10.66 7.22 -23.22
CA LYS A 29 11.78 7.63 -22.38
C LYS A 29 11.24 8.63 -21.36
N LEU A 30 10.95 8.14 -20.16
CA LEU A 30 10.69 8.99 -19.01
C LEU A 30 11.87 9.97 -18.89
N SER A 31 11.56 11.26 -18.89
CA SER A 31 12.58 12.28 -18.73
C SER A 31 13.09 12.21 -17.27
N PRO A 32 14.41 12.37 -17.01
CA PRO A 32 14.96 12.34 -15.65
C PRO A 32 14.34 13.36 -14.68
N SER A 33 13.54 14.30 -15.19
CA SER A 33 12.81 15.31 -14.43
C SER A 33 11.51 14.80 -13.78
N GLU A 34 11.11 13.55 -14.01
CA GLU A 34 10.03 12.87 -13.28
C GLU A 34 10.55 11.92 -12.19
N SER A 35 11.87 11.90 -11.94
CA SER A 35 12.40 11.33 -10.70
C SER A 35 11.90 12.17 -9.53
N ALA A 36 11.25 11.53 -8.55
CA ALA A 36 10.91 12.12 -7.25
C ALA A 36 12.15 12.47 -6.39
N GLU A 37 13.30 12.71 -7.02
CA GLU A 37 14.54 13.16 -6.41
C GLU A 37 14.46 14.67 -6.18
N GLY A 38 13.80 15.06 -5.10
CA GLY A 38 13.70 16.48 -4.73
C GLY A 38 12.60 16.81 -3.73
N VAL A 39 11.62 15.91 -3.54
CA VAL A 39 10.66 16.06 -2.45
C VAL A 39 11.33 15.55 -1.18
N ALA A 40 11.90 16.47 -0.40
CA ALA A 40 12.32 16.16 0.96
C ALA A 40 11.12 15.52 1.69
N PRO A 41 11.28 14.36 2.35
CA PRO A 41 10.20 13.77 3.13
C PRO A 41 9.64 14.82 4.08
N ALA A 42 8.32 14.99 4.09
CA ALA A 42 7.66 15.93 5.00
C ALA A 42 8.09 15.60 6.42
N ALA A 43 8.66 16.59 7.12
CA ALA A 43 9.05 16.42 8.51
C ALA A 43 7.79 16.16 9.34
N LEU A 44 7.92 15.30 10.36
CA LEU A 44 6.85 15.04 11.32
C LEU A 44 6.31 16.37 11.91
N PRO A 45 4.98 16.50 12.09
CA PRO A 45 4.39 17.62 12.81
C PRO A 45 5.01 17.76 14.20
N ALA A 46 5.28 18.99 14.63
CA ALA A 46 5.97 19.28 15.88
C ALA A 46 5.24 18.71 17.11
N GLU A 47 3.93 18.52 17.03
CA GLU A 47 3.11 17.92 18.08
C GLU A 47 3.45 16.45 18.34
N LEU A 48 4.00 15.75 17.34
CA LEU A 48 4.27 14.32 17.38
C LEU A 48 5.77 13.99 17.49
N VAL A 49 6.67 14.91 17.14
CA VAL A 49 8.12 14.66 17.20
C VAL A 49 8.53 14.22 18.61
N GLY A 50 9.20 13.06 18.70
CA GLY A 50 9.66 12.48 19.97
C GLY A 50 8.55 11.93 20.87
N LYS A 51 7.28 11.96 20.44
CA LYS A 51 6.16 11.46 21.24
C LYS A 51 6.00 9.95 21.08
N THR A 52 5.52 9.34 22.16
CA THR A 52 5.04 7.95 22.13
C THR A 52 3.52 7.94 22.18
N VAL A 53 2.93 7.04 21.41
CA VAL A 53 1.49 6.81 21.36
C VAL A 53 1.19 5.36 21.67
N GLN A 54 0.16 5.14 22.46
CA GLN A 54 -0.43 3.83 22.70
C GLN A 54 -1.57 3.63 21.71
N LEU A 55 -1.52 2.51 20.99
CA LEU A 55 -2.57 2.05 20.08
C LEU A 55 -3.22 0.79 20.68
N THR A 56 -4.55 0.74 20.63
CA THR A 56 -5.35 -0.44 20.98
C THR A 56 -6.38 -0.63 19.89
N TYR A 57 -6.53 -1.83 19.34
CA TYR A 57 -7.50 -2.10 18.28
C TYR A 57 -8.70 -2.89 18.81
N ASP A 58 -9.88 -2.65 18.25
CA ASP A 58 -11.10 -3.38 18.62
C ASP A 58 -10.99 -4.87 18.26
N SER A 59 -10.20 -5.20 17.24
CA SER A 59 -9.93 -6.58 16.79
C SER A 59 -8.92 -7.33 17.66
N GLY A 60 -8.30 -6.68 18.65
CA GLY A 60 -7.29 -7.30 19.51
C GLY A 60 -6.07 -6.41 19.76
N SER A 61 -4.91 -7.04 19.94
CA SER A 61 -3.70 -6.35 20.41
C SER A 61 -3.24 -5.24 19.46
N GLY A 62 -2.97 -4.07 20.05
CA GLY A 62 -2.27 -2.97 19.40
C GLY A 62 -0.78 -2.96 19.74
N GLY A 63 -0.27 -1.80 20.12
CA GLY A 63 1.15 -1.61 20.41
C GLY A 63 1.48 -0.17 20.77
N THR A 64 2.74 0.11 21.03
CA THR A 64 3.25 1.48 21.15
C THR A 64 3.92 1.91 19.86
N ALA A 65 3.70 3.16 19.46
CA ALA A 65 4.44 3.79 18.37
C ALA A 65 5.16 5.03 18.91
N THR A 66 6.48 5.05 18.81
CA THR A 66 7.31 6.19 19.18
C THR A 66 7.78 6.89 17.93
N PHE A 67 7.35 8.13 17.74
CA PHE A 67 7.83 9.02 16.70
C PHE A 67 9.26 9.49 17.04
N GLY A 68 10.18 9.34 16.11
CA GLY A 68 11.58 9.70 16.29
C GLY A 68 11.76 11.20 16.52
N GLY A 69 12.75 11.55 17.36
CA GLY A 69 13.20 12.94 17.51
C GLY A 69 13.88 13.48 16.26
N ASP A 70 14.23 12.61 15.31
CA ASP A 70 14.73 12.96 13.98
C ASP A 70 13.64 13.53 13.05
N GLY A 71 12.37 13.46 13.47
CA GLY A 71 11.24 13.96 12.71
C GLY A 71 10.90 13.12 11.48
N ARG A 72 11.37 11.88 11.37
CA ARG A 72 11.24 11.06 10.14
C ARG A 72 11.00 9.57 10.37
N THR A 73 11.29 9.06 11.56
CA THR A 73 11.14 7.63 11.86
C THR A 73 10.01 7.36 12.84
N LEU A 74 9.48 6.14 12.81
CA LEU A 74 8.56 5.61 13.81
C LEU A 74 9.08 4.25 14.27
N THR A 75 9.12 4.07 15.58
CA THR A 75 9.42 2.79 16.22
C THR A 75 8.14 2.20 16.76
N TYR A 76 7.69 1.07 16.20
CA TYR A 76 6.53 0.33 16.66
C TYR A 76 6.95 -0.86 17.53
N VAL A 77 6.29 -1.06 18.66
CA VAL A 77 6.41 -2.25 19.51
C VAL A 77 5.04 -2.91 19.64
N ALA A 78 4.90 -4.11 19.10
CA ALA A 78 3.66 -4.87 19.18
C ALA A 78 3.40 -5.34 20.62
N ALA A 79 2.18 -5.14 21.14
CA ALA A 79 1.87 -5.42 22.54
C ALA A 79 1.81 -6.93 22.85
N ASP A 80 1.44 -7.75 21.88
CA ASP A 80 1.27 -9.20 22.03
C ASP A 80 2.59 -9.98 21.97
N THR A 81 3.50 -9.53 21.12
CA THR A 81 4.75 -10.26 20.78
C THR A 81 6.00 -9.54 21.30
N GLY A 82 5.89 -8.27 21.70
CA GLY A 82 7.03 -7.42 22.02
C GLY A 82 7.92 -7.10 20.82
N ARG A 83 7.50 -7.50 19.60
CA ARG A 83 8.28 -7.30 18.38
C ARG A 83 8.44 -5.81 18.11
N LYS A 84 9.68 -5.40 17.88
CA LYS A 84 10.07 -4.01 17.62
C LYS A 84 10.50 -3.83 16.17
N THR A 85 9.97 -2.80 15.51
CA THR A 85 10.42 -2.35 14.18
C THR A 85 10.56 -0.84 14.15
N THR A 86 11.57 -0.35 13.44
CA THR A 86 11.79 1.08 13.22
C THR A 86 11.83 1.33 11.73
N SER A 87 10.95 2.21 11.25
CA SER A 87 10.76 2.45 9.82
C SER A 87 10.60 3.95 9.55
N PRO A 88 10.87 4.43 8.33
CA PRO A 88 10.43 5.74 7.89
C PRO A 88 8.91 5.88 8.05
N VAL A 89 8.47 7.07 8.47
CA VAL A 89 7.05 7.38 8.64
C VAL A 89 6.71 8.63 7.84
N ALA A 90 5.56 8.61 7.19
CA ALA A 90 4.92 9.79 6.62
C ALA A 90 3.78 10.21 7.53
N VAL A 91 3.72 11.50 7.87
CA VAL A 91 2.61 12.05 8.64
C VAL A 91 2.09 13.31 7.97
N GLU A 92 0.78 13.33 7.75
CA GLU A 92 0.06 14.47 7.21
C GLU A 92 -0.99 14.93 8.21
N ALA A 93 -1.02 16.25 8.48
CA ALA A 93 -2.08 16.84 9.29
C ALA A 93 -3.36 16.95 8.46
N VAL A 94 -4.40 16.24 8.88
CA VAL A 94 -5.73 16.29 8.26
C VAL A 94 -6.53 17.47 8.81
N ALA A 95 -6.43 17.68 10.11
CA ALA A 95 -6.98 18.80 10.86
C ALA A 95 -6.19 18.95 12.18
N PRO A 96 -6.34 20.06 12.93
CA PRO A 96 -5.70 20.17 14.25
C PRO A 96 -6.02 18.96 15.14
N GLY A 97 -4.99 18.25 15.60
CA GLY A 97 -5.13 17.05 16.42
C GLY A 97 -5.56 15.77 15.69
N ILE A 98 -5.66 15.80 14.35
CA ILE A 98 -5.96 14.62 13.50
C ILE A 98 -4.85 14.45 12.47
N PHE A 99 -4.25 13.27 12.44
CA PHE A 99 -3.12 12.99 11.58
C PHE A 99 -3.33 11.69 10.80
N LEU A 100 -2.98 11.72 9.51
CA LEU A 100 -2.78 10.53 8.71
C LEU A 100 -1.34 10.07 8.93
N VAL A 101 -1.15 8.87 9.48
CA VAL A 101 0.14 8.28 9.83
C VAL A 101 0.34 7.03 8.99
N THR A 102 1.40 6.99 8.18
CA THR A 102 1.70 5.87 7.29
C THR A 102 3.12 5.38 7.47
N TRP A 103 3.30 4.07 7.64
CA TRP A 103 4.61 3.43 7.69
C TRP A 103 4.55 2.00 7.17
N THR A 104 5.72 1.42 6.88
CA THR A 104 5.85 0.00 6.56
C THR A 104 6.37 -0.76 7.75
N ASP A 105 5.75 -1.87 8.09
CA ASP A 105 6.27 -2.82 9.05
C ASP A 105 7.20 -3.81 8.34
N ASP A 106 8.51 -3.53 8.39
CA ASP A 106 9.53 -4.30 7.66
C ASP A 106 9.56 -5.79 8.01
N ALA A 107 9.10 -6.18 9.21
CA ALA A 107 9.07 -7.59 9.58
C ALA A 107 7.95 -8.37 8.88
N THR A 108 6.87 -7.69 8.49
CA THR A 108 5.70 -8.32 7.84
C THR A 108 5.53 -7.87 6.40
N GLY A 109 6.25 -6.84 5.96
CA GLY A 109 6.04 -6.17 4.67
C GLY A 109 4.70 -5.44 4.58
N SER A 110 3.97 -5.30 5.69
CA SER A 110 2.67 -4.64 5.69
C SER A 110 2.82 -3.13 5.62
N VAL A 111 2.06 -2.47 4.76
CA VAL A 111 1.89 -1.02 4.78
C VAL A 111 0.71 -0.69 5.69
N ILE A 112 0.96 0.11 6.70
CA ILE A 112 -0.02 0.57 7.68
C ILE A 112 -0.30 2.04 7.41
N SER A 113 -1.57 2.39 7.25
CA SER A 113 -2.00 3.78 7.10
C SER A 113 -3.19 4.06 8.00
N GLN A 114 -3.10 5.09 8.85
CA GLN A 114 -4.05 5.32 9.93
C GLN A 114 -4.41 6.79 10.05
N VAL A 115 -5.69 7.09 10.16
CA VAL A 115 -6.18 8.36 10.68
C VAL A 115 -6.23 8.23 12.21
N GLN A 116 -5.42 9.02 12.90
CA GLN A 116 -5.34 9.10 14.34
C GLN A 116 -5.93 10.45 14.79
N ASP A 117 -7.10 10.40 15.44
CA ASP A 117 -7.76 11.56 16.04
C ASP A 117 -7.45 11.59 17.54
N TYR A 118 -6.48 12.41 17.92
CA TYR A 118 -6.03 12.57 19.31
C TYR A 118 -7.01 13.38 20.15
N ARG A 119 -7.97 14.09 19.54
CA ARG A 119 -8.99 14.85 20.27
C ARG A 119 -10.03 13.91 20.86
N THR A 120 -10.41 12.88 20.10
CA THR A 120 -11.38 11.86 20.51
C THR A 120 -10.73 10.58 21.03
N GLY A 121 -9.42 10.44 20.85
CA GLY A 121 -8.67 9.24 21.17
C GLY A 121 -9.05 8.04 20.29
N LYS A 122 -9.37 8.28 19.02
CA LYS A 122 -9.83 7.25 18.08
C LYS A 122 -8.85 7.08 16.93
N VAL A 123 -8.66 5.83 16.53
CA VAL A 123 -7.86 5.47 15.35
C VAL A 123 -8.68 4.63 14.39
N ARG A 124 -8.48 4.86 13.10
CA ARG A 124 -8.97 4.00 12.03
C ARG A 124 -7.90 3.89 10.97
N GLY A 125 -7.64 2.68 10.48
CA GLY A 125 -6.60 2.50 9.48
C GLY A 125 -6.76 1.25 8.65
N THR A 126 -5.88 1.15 7.67
CA THR A 126 -5.75 0.03 6.76
C THR A 126 -4.40 -0.64 6.91
N TRP A 127 -4.39 -1.97 6.82
CA TRP A 127 -3.20 -2.81 6.75
C TRP A 127 -3.22 -3.50 5.41
N SER A 128 -2.26 -3.16 4.56
CA SER A 128 -2.10 -3.78 3.25
C SER A 128 -0.90 -4.69 3.30
N ARG A 129 -1.08 -5.98 2.99
CA ARG A 129 0.01 -6.95 2.96
C ARG A 129 -0.03 -7.80 1.68
N PRO A 130 1.12 -8.17 1.12
CA PRO A 130 1.16 -9.18 0.07
C PRO A 130 0.89 -10.56 0.69
N ASP A 131 0.00 -11.34 0.08
CA ASP A 131 -0.25 -12.71 0.53
C ASP A 131 0.89 -13.66 0.13
N GLU A 132 1.51 -13.40 -1.03
CA GLU A 132 2.71 -14.07 -1.55
C GLU A 132 3.52 -13.07 -2.41
N PRO A 133 4.80 -13.33 -2.72
CA PRO A 133 5.56 -12.51 -3.66
C PRO A 133 4.83 -12.39 -5.02
N ASN A 134 4.53 -11.17 -5.45
CA ASN A 134 3.75 -10.83 -6.66
C ASN A 134 2.24 -11.14 -6.61
N ALA A 135 1.68 -11.46 -5.44
CA ALA A 135 0.23 -11.60 -5.28
C ALA A 135 -0.49 -10.25 -5.20
N SER A 136 -1.82 -10.30 -5.28
CA SER A 136 -2.67 -9.16 -4.92
C SER A 136 -2.48 -8.80 -3.44
N MET A 137 -2.68 -7.52 -3.11
CA MET A 137 -2.61 -7.06 -1.72
C MET A 137 -3.92 -7.39 -1.01
N THR A 138 -3.83 -8.05 0.14
CA THR A 138 -4.95 -8.12 1.08
C THR A 138 -4.98 -6.82 1.88
N ILE A 139 -6.15 -6.17 1.91
CA ILE A 139 -6.37 -4.92 2.64
C ILE A 139 -7.39 -5.16 3.75
N GLU A 140 -6.95 -5.00 4.99
CA GLU A 140 -7.80 -5.09 6.18
C GLU A 140 -8.01 -3.70 6.77
N THR A 141 -9.23 -3.40 7.23
CA THR A 141 -9.51 -2.18 8.02
C THR A 141 -9.57 -2.52 9.50
N ARG A 142 -8.93 -1.72 10.35
CA ARG A 142 -9.05 -1.80 11.81
C ARG A 142 -9.43 -0.45 12.39
N SER A 143 -10.15 -0.51 13.51
CA SER A 143 -10.53 0.65 14.32
C SER A 143 -10.10 0.41 15.76
N GLY A 144 -10.02 1.48 16.56
CA GLY A 144 -9.66 1.37 17.96
C GLY A 144 -9.43 2.72 18.64
N SER A 145 -8.54 2.74 19.62
CA SER A 145 -8.14 3.95 20.34
C SER A 145 -6.66 4.31 20.17
N VAL A 146 -6.38 5.61 20.31
CA VAL A 146 -5.03 6.19 20.28
C VAL A 146 -4.88 7.20 21.40
N HIS A 147 -3.78 7.12 22.14
CA HIS A 147 -3.48 8.05 23.22
C HIS A 147 -1.99 8.42 23.19
N LEU A 148 -1.67 9.70 23.35
CA LEU A 148 -0.30 10.11 23.66
C LEU A 148 0.05 9.59 25.06
N THR A 149 1.25 9.08 25.21
CA THR A 149 1.83 8.71 26.50
C THR A 149 2.90 9.73 26.84
N ASP A 150 2.83 10.30 28.03
CA ASP A 150 3.82 11.28 28.54
C ASP A 150 5.21 10.65 28.76
#